data_AF-A0A3B9B9H9-F1
#
_entry.id   AF-A0A3B9B9H9-F1
#
_cell.length_a   1.000
_cell.length_b   1.000
_cell.length_c   1.000
_cell.angle_alpha   90.00
_cell.angle_beta   90.00
_cell.angle_gamma   90.00
#
_symmetry.space_group_name_H-M   'P 1'
#
loop_
_entity.id
_entity.type
_entity.pdbx_description
1 polymer ?
#
loop_
_entity_poly.entity_id
_entity_poly.type
_entity_poly.pdbx_seq_one_letter_code
_entity_poly.pdbx_strand_id
1 'polypeptide(L)'
;LYPIQIVEFLLPDIERVANMPNHLWMNILGLFAWVGGLAIAWKMYGNISSSKDPLSEKSPTVFNLSRSKLFFDEIYSFYVQRIQDPFFRFLEVMELLFISGLMVRGSAGVAALFALLGKSFYSGKIHSYSFWFVIGTIGFLTYSILSGANN
;
A
#
# COMPACT_ATOMS: atom_id res chain seq x y z
N LEU A 1 11.81 -25.74 -21.00
CA LEU A 1 10.37 -26.03 -21.16
C LEU A 1 9.80 -24.90 -22.01
N TYR A 2 9.74 -25.07 -23.33
CA TYR A 2 9.11 -24.06 -24.20
C TYR A 2 7.62 -23.99 -23.82
N PRO A 3 6.99 -22.81 -23.73
CA PRO A 3 5.57 -22.72 -23.39
C PRO A 3 4.72 -23.23 -24.56
N ILE A 4 4.56 -24.55 -24.65
CA ILE A 4 3.79 -25.26 -25.69
C ILE A 4 2.35 -24.73 -25.78
N GLN A 5 1.79 -24.31 -24.64
CA GLN A 5 0.44 -23.74 -24.56
C GLN A 5 0.26 -22.44 -25.37
N ILE A 6 1.31 -21.62 -25.48
CA ILE A 6 1.24 -20.35 -26.23
C ILE A 6 1.35 -20.63 -27.73
N VAL A 7 2.18 -21.59 -28.10
CA VAL A 7 2.39 -22.00 -29.50
C VAL A 7 1.12 -22.62 -30.07
N GLU A 8 0.44 -23.48 -29.30
CA GLU A 8 -0.82 -24.12 -29.71
C GLU A 8 -1.95 -23.12 -29.93
N PHE A 9 -1.99 -22.03 -29.14
CA PHE A 9 -2.96 -20.94 -29.32
C PHE A 9 -2.64 -20.05 -30.53
N LEU A 10 -1.36 -19.76 -30.79
CA LEU A 10 -0.94 -18.86 -31.87
C LEU A 10 -0.85 -19.51 -33.25
N LEU A 11 -0.58 -20.82 -33.32
CA LEU A 11 -0.47 -21.59 -34.57
C LEU A 11 -1.66 -21.38 -35.54
N PRO A 12 -2.92 -21.54 -35.11
CA PRO A 12 -4.07 -21.36 -36.00
C PRO A 12 -4.22 -19.92 -36.49
N ASP A 13 -3.87 -18.92 -35.68
CA ASP A 13 -3.92 -17.50 -36.07
C ASP A 13 -2.80 -17.16 -37.07
N ILE A 14 -1.60 -17.72 -36.91
CA ILE A 14 -0.49 -17.54 -37.85
C ILE A 14 -0.81 -18.18 -39.20
N GLU A 15 -1.35 -19.40 -39.21
CA GLU A 15 -1.81 -20.06 -40.44
C GLU A 15 -2.94 -19.27 -41.12
N ARG A 16 -3.87 -18.73 -40.33
CA ARG A 16 -4.95 -17.88 -40.84
C ARG A 16 -4.40 -16.61 -41.49
N VAL A 17 -3.45 -15.91 -40.86
CA VAL A 17 -2.81 -14.70 -41.41
C VAL A 17 -1.97 -15.03 -42.65
N ALA A 18 -1.27 -16.16 -42.68
CA ALA A 18 -0.50 -16.60 -43.84
C ALA A 18 -1.38 -16.92 -45.06
N ASN A 19 -2.59 -17.44 -44.83
CA ASN A 19 -3.55 -17.75 -45.90
C ASN A 19 -4.35 -16.53 -46.39
N MET A 20 -4.23 -15.36 -45.76
CA MET A 20 -4.93 -14.16 -46.22
C MET A 20 -4.31 -13.61 -47.52
N PRO A 21 -5.13 -13.18 -48.49
CA PRO A 21 -4.63 -12.48 -49.66
C PRO A 21 -3.92 -11.18 -49.22
N ASN A 22 -2.78 -10.88 -49.82
CA ASN A 22 -1.93 -9.71 -49.51
C ASN A 22 -1.16 -9.75 -48.17
N HIS A 23 -1.06 -10.89 -47.47
CA HIS A 23 -0.27 -10.99 -46.22
C HIS A 23 1.21 -10.58 -46.37
N LEU A 24 1.80 -10.78 -47.56
CA LEU A 24 3.16 -10.35 -47.87
C LEU A 24 3.34 -8.81 -47.81
N TRP A 25 2.30 -8.04 -48.10
CA TRP A 25 2.36 -6.57 -48.03
C TRP A 25 2.57 -6.08 -46.61
N MET A 26 2.05 -6.78 -45.60
CA MET A 26 2.30 -6.45 -44.19
C MET A 26 3.80 -6.57 -43.86
N ASN A 27 4.44 -7.65 -44.34
CA ASN A 27 5.87 -7.86 -44.15
C ASN A 27 6.71 -6.82 -44.89
N ILE A 28 6.34 -6.50 -46.14
CA ILE A 28 7.05 -5.52 -46.96
C ILE A 28 6.94 -4.11 -46.35
N LEU A 29 5.74 -3.70 -45.93
CA LEU A 29 5.52 -2.41 -45.27
C LEU A 29 6.25 -2.32 -43.94
N GLY A 30 6.28 -3.40 -43.15
CA GLY A 30 7.06 -3.48 -41.91
C GLY A 30 8.56 -3.36 -42.14
N LEU A 31 9.10 -4.09 -43.12
CA LEU A 31 10.51 -3.99 -43.51
C LEU A 31 10.85 -2.59 -44.03
N PHE A 32 9.98 -1.99 -44.86
CA PHE A 32 10.18 -0.65 -45.36
C PHE A 32 10.12 0.41 -44.26
N ALA A 33 9.18 0.29 -43.31
CA ALA A 33 9.11 1.17 -42.14
C ALA A 33 10.36 1.04 -41.25
N TRP A 34 10.88 -0.18 -41.08
CA TRP A 34 12.10 -0.42 -40.31
C TRP A 34 13.34 0.18 -40.99
N VAL A 35 13.57 -0.11 -42.27
CA VAL A 35 14.70 0.45 -43.03
C VAL A 35 14.59 1.97 -43.13
N GLY A 36 13.39 2.49 -43.39
CA GLY A 36 13.12 3.93 -43.44
C GLY A 36 13.38 4.61 -42.10
N GLY A 37 12.89 4.03 -40.99
CA GLY A 37 13.15 4.53 -39.65
C GLY A 37 14.63 4.54 -39.30
N LEU A 38 15.36 3.48 -39.67
CA LEU A 38 16.80 3.37 -39.46
C LEU A 38 17.59 4.39 -40.30
N ALA A 39 17.21 4.59 -41.56
CA ALA A 39 17.83 5.60 -42.42
C ALA A 39 17.59 7.02 -41.90
N ILE A 40 16.40 7.33 -41.39
CA ILE A 40 16.07 8.62 -40.77
C ILE A 40 16.91 8.81 -39.49
N ALA A 41 16.96 7.80 -38.62
CA ALA A 41 17.77 7.84 -37.41
C ALA A 41 19.26 8.02 -37.72
N TRP A 42 19.79 7.29 -38.71
CA TRP A 42 21.18 7.41 -39.13
C TRP A 42 21.48 8.79 -39.75
N LYS A 43 20.56 9.37 -40.52
CA LYS A 43 20.73 10.75 -41.04
C LYS A 43 20.69 11.80 -39.92
N MET A 44 19.87 11.61 -38.89
CA MET A 44 19.72 12.55 -37.79
C MET A 44 20.85 12.47 -36.76
N TYR A 45 21.30 11.25 -36.42
CA TYR A 45 22.29 11.00 -35.38
C TYR A 45 23.68 10.60 -35.91
N GLY A 46 23.81 10.28 -37.20
CA GLY A 46 25.08 9.83 -37.79
C GLY A 46 26.12 10.92 -38.01
N ASN A 47 25.74 12.20 -37.96
CA ASN A 47 26.66 13.33 -38.08
C ASN A 47 26.66 14.16 -36.78
N ILE A 48 27.14 13.55 -35.69
CA ILE A 48 27.31 14.21 -34.40
C ILE A 48 28.61 15.02 -34.46
N SER A 49 28.48 16.29 -34.83
CA SER A 49 29.56 17.28 -34.74
C SER A 49 29.29 18.34 -33.66
N SER A 50 28.15 18.27 -32.97
CA SER A 50 27.74 19.29 -31.99
C SER A 50 27.37 18.66 -30.65
N SER A 51 27.70 19.35 -29.55
CA SER A 51 27.43 18.94 -28.16
C SER A 51 25.94 18.95 -27.77
N LYS A 52 25.03 19.30 -28.69
CA LYS A 52 23.58 19.41 -28.46
C LYS A 52 22.84 18.41 -29.35
N ASP A 53 21.81 17.78 -28.77
CA ASP A 53 20.97 16.81 -29.47
C ASP A 53 20.25 17.49 -30.65
N PRO A 54 20.44 17.03 -31.91
CA PRO A 54 19.78 17.61 -33.08
C PRO A 54 18.24 17.56 -32.98
N LEU A 55 17.68 16.64 -32.20
CA LEU A 55 16.24 16.55 -31.97
C LEU A 55 15.72 17.70 -31.09
N SER A 56 16.55 18.20 -30.16
CA SER A 56 16.23 19.34 -29.31
C SER A 56 16.19 20.67 -30.08
N GLU A 57 16.98 20.82 -31.14
CA GLU A 57 17.00 22.03 -31.97
C GLU A 57 15.88 22.05 -33.00
N LYS A 58 15.56 20.89 -33.60
CA LYS A 58 14.59 20.81 -34.70
C LYS A 58 13.14 20.75 -34.24
N SER A 59 12.87 20.17 -33.07
CA SER A 59 11.52 20.02 -32.52
C SER A 59 11.55 19.94 -31.00
N PRO A 60 11.73 21.09 -30.32
CA PRO A 60 11.85 21.14 -28.86
C PRO A 60 10.62 20.59 -28.14
N THR A 61 9.42 20.75 -28.70
CA THR A 61 8.17 20.26 -28.10
C THR A 61 8.11 18.73 -28.04
N VAL A 62 8.42 18.05 -29.15
CA VAL A 62 8.43 16.57 -29.21
C VAL A 62 9.57 16.01 -28.37
N PHE A 63 10.73 16.67 -28.36
CA PHE A 63 11.85 16.30 -27.51
C PHE A 63 11.47 16.39 -26.02
N ASN A 64 10.83 17.49 -25.60
CA ASN A 64 10.38 17.67 -24.23
C ASN A 64 9.29 16.67 -23.83
N LEU A 65 8.36 16.33 -24.74
CA LEU A 65 7.34 15.30 -24.53
C LEU A 65 7.93 13.88 -24.37
N SER A 66 8.87 13.50 -25.23
CA SER A 66 9.59 12.23 -25.09
C SER A 66 10.44 12.21 -23.82
N ARG A 67 11.08 13.33 -23.49
CA ARG A 67 11.89 13.49 -22.28
C ARG A 67 11.06 13.40 -21.00
N SER A 68 9.86 13.98 -20.99
CA SER A 68 8.93 13.91 -19.85
C SER A 68 8.19 12.58 -19.76
N LYS A 69 8.55 11.57 -20.58
CA LYS A 69 7.84 10.28 -20.70
C LYS A 69 6.31 10.48 -20.84
N LEU A 70 5.91 11.42 -21.70
CA LEU A 70 4.51 11.78 -21.96
C LEU A 70 3.73 12.20 -20.69
N PHE A 71 4.41 12.71 -19.66
CA PHE A 71 3.82 13.15 -18.39
C PHE A 71 3.09 12.06 -17.59
N PHE A 72 3.18 10.79 -17.97
CA PHE A 72 2.52 9.70 -17.23
C PHE A 72 3.03 9.61 -15.79
N ASP A 73 4.33 9.78 -15.59
CA ASP A 73 4.95 9.72 -14.27
C ASP A 73 4.53 10.91 -13.39
N GLU A 74 4.36 12.09 -13.99
CA GLU A 74 3.93 13.30 -13.29
C GLU A 74 2.45 13.24 -12.88
N ILE A 75 1.58 12.70 -13.74
CA ILE A 75 0.17 12.46 -13.42
C ILE A 75 0.04 11.39 -12.34
N TYR A 76 0.82 10.32 -12.42
CA TYR A 76 0.80 9.24 -11.43
C TYR A 76 1.29 9.74 -10.07
N SER A 77 2.43 10.42 -10.03
CA SER A 77 2.97 11.01 -8.80
C SER A 77 2.02 12.07 -8.21
N PHE A 78 1.37 12.89 -9.04
CA PHE A 78 0.33 13.80 -8.58
C PHE A 78 -0.85 13.04 -7.94
N TYR A 79 -1.34 11.98 -8.57
CA TYR A 79 -2.42 11.16 -8.03
C TYR A 79 -2.07 10.55 -6.68
N VAL A 80 -0.90 9.91 -6.59
CA VAL A 80 -0.40 9.27 -5.36
C VAL A 80 -0.27 10.33 -4.25
N GLN A 81 0.45 11.41 -4.51
CA GLN A 81 0.74 12.43 -3.50
C GLN A 81 -0.50 13.19 -3.06
N ARG A 82 -1.43 13.46 -3.99
CA ARG A 82 -2.59 14.30 -3.70
C ARG A 82 -3.72 13.52 -3.05
N ILE A 83 -3.89 12.25 -3.39
CA ILE A 83 -5.06 11.45 -2.98
C ILE A 83 -4.66 10.34 -2.01
N GLN A 84 -3.63 9.57 -2.33
CA GLN A 84 -3.27 8.40 -1.53
C GLN A 84 -2.55 8.80 -0.24
N ASP A 85 -1.54 9.67 -0.30
CA ASP A 85 -0.76 10.07 0.86
C ASP A 85 -1.59 10.65 2.02
N PRO A 86 -2.53 11.60 1.82
CA PRO A 86 -3.34 12.11 2.93
C PRO A 86 -4.29 11.03 3.49
N PHE A 87 -4.77 10.12 2.65
CA PHE A 87 -5.62 9.00 3.09
C PHE A 87 -4.84 8.01 3.97
N PHE A 88 -3.62 7.64 3.56
CA PHE A 88 -2.76 6.80 4.36
C PHE A 88 -2.38 7.45 5.69
N ARG A 89 -2.06 8.74 5.68
CA ARG A 89 -1.76 9.48 6.91
C ARG A 89 -2.96 9.55 7.85
N PHE A 90 -4.17 9.67 7.32
CA PHE A 90 -5.39 9.60 8.13
C PHE A 90 -5.57 8.22 8.76
N LEU A 91 -5.37 7.14 8.00
CA LEU A 91 -5.42 5.77 8.52
C LEU A 91 -4.36 5.52 9.59
N GLU A 92 -3.15 6.03 9.39
CA GLU A 92 -2.06 5.94 10.38
C GLU A 92 -2.45 6.63 11.70
N VAL A 93 -3.02 7.84 11.64
CA VAL A 93 -3.51 8.52 12.84
C VAL A 93 -4.63 7.75 13.52
N MET A 94 -5.55 7.16 12.75
CA MET A 94 -6.62 6.32 13.30
C MET A 94 -6.06 5.08 14.01
N GLU A 95 -5.09 4.38 13.40
CA GLU A 95 -4.43 3.21 14.00
C GLU A 95 -3.72 3.58 15.30
N LEU A 96 -2.91 4.63 15.28
CA LEU A 96 -2.17 5.08 16.46
C LEU A 96 -3.11 5.52 17.59
N LEU A 97 -4.25 6.14 17.27
CA LEU A 97 -5.23 6.55 18.27
C LEU A 97 -5.99 5.36 18.86
N PHE A 98 -6.48 4.42 18.03
CA PHE A 98 -7.30 3.30 18.48
C PHE A 98 -6.49 2.16 19.10
N ILE A 99 -5.48 1.65 18.39
CA ILE A 99 -4.70 0.51 18.87
C ILE A 99 -3.74 1.00 19.95
N SER A 100 -2.83 1.90 19.58
CA SER A 100 -1.75 2.29 20.49
C SER A 100 -2.24 3.18 21.63
N GLY A 101 -3.17 4.10 21.35
CA GLY A 101 -3.75 5.01 22.33
C GLY A 101 -4.81 4.34 23.21
N LEU A 102 -5.95 3.97 22.64
CA LEU A 102 -7.10 3.51 23.40
C LEU A 102 -6.92 2.09 23.93
N MET A 103 -6.53 1.14 23.09
CA MET A 103 -6.48 -0.26 23.48
C MET A 103 -5.28 -0.55 24.38
N VAL A 104 -4.07 -0.17 23.99
CA VAL A 104 -2.86 -0.48 24.77
C VAL A 104 -2.70 0.48 25.95
N ARG A 105 -2.56 1.79 25.70
CA ARG A 105 -2.37 2.77 26.80
C ARG A 105 -3.62 2.96 27.64
N GLY A 106 -4.81 2.91 27.06
CA GLY A 106 -6.06 3.03 27.83
C GLY A 106 -6.24 1.87 28.80
N SER A 107 -6.05 0.62 28.37
CA SER A 107 -6.14 -0.53 29.27
C SER A 107 -5.05 -0.51 30.36
N ALA A 108 -3.82 -0.13 30.01
CA ALA A 108 -2.75 0.06 30.99
C ALA A 108 -3.09 1.16 32.01
N GLY A 109 -3.69 2.27 31.56
CA GLY A 109 -4.16 3.36 32.42
C GLY A 109 -5.26 2.90 33.39
N VAL A 110 -6.23 2.13 32.91
CA VAL A 110 -7.29 1.57 33.76
C VAL A 110 -6.70 0.61 34.81
N ALA A 111 -5.81 -0.30 34.39
CA ALA A 111 -5.12 -1.20 35.32
C ALA A 111 -4.30 -0.42 36.36
N ALA A 112 -3.61 0.64 35.95
CA ALA A 112 -2.86 1.51 36.86
C ALA A 112 -3.77 2.25 37.85
N LEU A 113 -4.95 2.72 37.42
CA LEU A 113 -5.94 3.33 38.31
C LEU A 113 -6.44 2.33 39.36
N PHE A 114 -6.76 1.10 38.95
CA PHE A 114 -7.12 0.04 39.90
C PHE A 114 -5.98 -0.30 40.86
N ALA A 115 -4.73 -0.33 40.38
CA ALA A 115 -3.57 -0.54 41.25
C ALA A 115 -3.38 0.60 42.27
N LEU A 116 -3.60 1.86 41.87
CA LEU A 116 -3.55 3.01 42.77
C LEU A 116 -4.68 2.99 43.80
N LEU A 117 -5.90 2.61 43.40
CA LEU A 117 -7.02 2.41 44.31
C LEU A 117 -6.72 1.28 45.30
N GLY A 118 -6.21 0.13 44.81
CA GLY A 118 -5.77 -0.98 45.65
C GLY A 118 -4.69 -0.56 46.65
N LYS A 119 -3.71 0.24 46.21
CA LYS A 119 -2.69 0.82 47.09
C LYS A 119 -3.29 1.71 48.18
N SER A 120 -4.37 2.43 47.90
CA SER A 120 -5.06 3.27 48.89
C SER A 120 -5.64 2.46 50.05
N PHE A 121 -6.11 1.24 49.79
CA PHE A 121 -6.61 0.34 50.85
C PHE A 121 -5.51 -0.16 51.81
N TYR A 122 -4.25 -0.15 51.38
CA TYR A 122 -3.10 -0.55 52.19
C TYR A 122 -2.59 0.62 53.04
N SER A 123 -3.39 1.04 54.02
CA SER A 123 -2.92 1.93 55.08
C SER A 123 -2.15 1.08 56.09
N GLY A 124 -0.82 1.20 56.16
CA GLY A 124 0.09 0.34 56.96
C GLY A 124 -0.16 0.24 58.48
N LYS A 125 -1.35 0.60 58.95
CA LYS A 125 -1.85 0.46 60.33
C LYS A 125 -2.50 -0.91 60.50
N ILE A 126 -2.07 -1.66 61.51
CA ILE A 126 -2.59 -2.99 61.86
C ILE A 126 -4.13 -2.98 62.04
N HIS A 127 -4.68 -1.91 62.62
CA HIS A 127 -6.12 -1.77 62.85
C HIS A 127 -6.97 -1.79 61.56
N SER A 128 -6.43 -1.28 60.44
CA SER A 128 -7.15 -1.28 59.15
C SER A 128 -7.39 -2.70 58.65
N TYR A 129 -6.39 -3.58 58.77
CA TYR A 129 -6.51 -4.99 58.35
C TYR A 129 -7.53 -5.76 59.18
N SER A 130 -7.55 -5.55 60.50
CA SER A 130 -8.53 -6.18 61.38
C SER A 130 -9.97 -5.76 61.01
N PHE A 131 -10.17 -4.49 60.64
CA PHE A 131 -11.47 -4.00 60.19
C PHE A 131 -11.95 -4.66 58.89
N TRP A 132 -11.07 -4.81 57.89
CA TRP A 132 -11.37 -5.55 56.65
C TRP A 132 -11.73 -7.02 56.90
N PHE A 133 -11.05 -7.66 57.85
CA PHE A 133 -11.31 -9.06 58.22
C PHE A 133 -12.70 -9.25 58.84
N VAL A 134 -13.09 -8.36 59.76
CA VAL A 134 -14.42 -8.41 60.40
C VAL A 134 -15.52 -8.17 59.36
N ILE A 135 -15.35 -7.17 58.48
CA ILE A 135 -16.29 -6.90 57.38
C ILE A 135 -16.45 -8.12 56.47
N GLY A 136 -15.34 -8.75 56.05
CA GLY A 136 -15.38 -9.93 55.19
C GLY A 136 -16.13 -11.10 55.83
N THR A 137 -15.93 -11.32 57.13
CA THR A 137 -16.63 -12.37 57.89
C THR A 137 -18.13 -12.13 57.96
N ILE A 138 -18.55 -10.90 58.29
CA ILE A 138 -19.97 -10.52 58.34
C ILE A 138 -20.63 -10.66 56.96
N GLY A 139 -19.95 -10.21 55.90
CA GLY A 139 -20.41 -10.34 54.52
C GLY A 139 -20.62 -11.79 54.10
N PHE A 140 -19.65 -12.66 54.39
CA PHE A 140 -19.76 -14.10 54.10
C PHE A 140 -20.91 -14.75 54.85
N LEU A 141 -21.08 -14.44 56.14
CA LEU A 141 -22.18 -14.97 56.94
C LEU A 141 -23.54 -14.55 56.37
N THR A 142 -23.67 -13.27 56.01
CA THR A 142 -24.90 -12.71 55.44
C THR A 142 -25.22 -13.36 54.10
N TYR A 143 -24.23 -13.53 53.23
CA TYR A 143 -24.39 -14.22 51.95
C TYR A 143 -24.82 -15.68 52.14
N SER A 144 -24.20 -16.40 53.06
CA SER A 144 -24.54 -17.79 53.38
C SER A 144 -25.98 -17.93 53.87
N ILE A 145 -26.41 -17.03 54.77
CA ILE A 145 -27.78 -17.02 55.29
C ILE A 145 -28.78 -16.69 54.18
N LEU A 146 -28.49 -15.68 53.35
CA LEU A 146 -29.38 -15.28 52.25
C LEU A 146 -29.48 -16.35 51.16
N SER A 147 -28.35 -16.98 50.80
CA SER A 147 -28.28 -18.09 49.85
C SER A 147 -28.92 -19.37 50.40
N GLY A 148 -28.84 -19.60 51.71
CA GLY A 148 -29.48 -20.72 52.38
C GLY A 148 -30.98 -20.52 52.60
N ALA A 149 -31.46 -19.28 52.64
CA ALA A 149 -32.89 -18.94 52.77
C ALA A 149 -33.65 -18.94 51.43
N ASN A 150 -32.94 -18.93 50.29
CA ASN A 150 -33.51 -18.86 48.95
C ASN A 150 -33.54 -20.23 48.22
N ASN A 151 -33.16 -21.31 48.91
CA ASN A 151 -33.31 -22.71 48.52
C ASN A 151 -34.23 -23.42 49.53
#